data_AF-A0A936PU34-F1
#
_entry.id   AF-A0A936PU34-F1
#
_cell.length_a   1.000
_cell.length_b   1.000
_cell.length_c   1.000
_cell.angle_alpha   90.00
_cell.angle_beta   90.00
_cell.angle_gamma   90.00
#
_symmetry.space_group_name_H-M   'P 1'
#
loop_
_entity.id
_entity.type
_entity.pdbx_description
1 polymer ?
#
loop_
_entity_poly.entity_id
_entity_poly.type
_entity_poly.pdbx_seq_one_letter_code
_entity_poly.pdbx_strand_id
1 'polypeptide(L)'
;MTWPSAYVLECSVQPGGSRWAELHTYTTPGPILRVLERLCANEHGHFAYHTLWYGAVFGLWTIHHGEVVDFTDLHPYVRVDLREHGVIRLDQRESQAALDFNDEAERADDLYRYAWLRMELDERAIRHLLPPLPDAEAPAR
;
A
#
# COMPACT_ATOMS: atom_id res chain seq x y z
N MET A 1 20.07 16.71 -10.58
CA MET A 1 19.08 15.82 -9.94
C MET A 1 19.50 15.66 -8.49
N THR A 2 18.67 16.12 -7.55
CA THR A 2 18.85 15.89 -6.11
C THR A 2 18.29 14.52 -5.79
N TRP A 3 19.03 13.73 -5.04
CA TRP A 3 18.67 12.34 -4.80
C TRP A 3 18.02 12.17 -3.43
N PRO A 4 17.01 11.30 -3.27
CA PRO A 4 16.40 11.09 -1.98
C PRO A 4 17.39 10.55 -0.92
N SER A 5 17.05 10.74 0.34
CA SER A 5 17.79 10.26 1.52
C SER A 5 17.09 9.10 2.22
N ALA A 6 15.75 9.01 2.11
CA ALA A 6 14.97 7.89 2.62
C ALA A 6 13.60 7.79 1.94
N TYR A 7 13.00 6.62 2.06
CA TYR A 7 11.62 6.31 1.70
C TYR A 7 10.86 5.91 2.96
N VAL A 8 9.64 6.42 3.13
CA VAL A 8 8.72 5.97 4.18
C VAL A 8 7.46 5.42 3.52
N LEU A 9 7.21 4.14 3.65
CA LEU A 9 5.93 3.55 3.31
C LEU A 9 4.98 3.71 4.49
N GLU A 10 3.83 4.33 4.23
CA GLU A 10 2.73 4.46 5.19
C GLU A 10 1.55 3.59 4.80
N CYS A 11 1.03 2.88 5.79
CA CYS A 11 -0.16 2.05 5.74
C CYS A 11 -0.98 2.34 6.99
N SER A 12 -1.94 3.26 6.92
CA SER A 12 -2.65 3.74 8.11
C SER A 12 -4.12 3.99 7.88
N VAL A 13 -4.95 3.83 8.90
CA VAL A 13 -6.35 4.24 8.89
C VAL A 13 -6.53 5.35 9.91
N GLN A 14 -7.21 6.43 9.50
CA GLN A 14 -7.50 7.54 10.39
C GLN A 14 -8.37 7.11 11.58
N PRO A 15 -8.27 7.76 12.75
CA PRO A 15 -9.01 7.36 13.94
C PRO A 15 -10.53 7.36 13.71
N GLY A 16 -11.20 6.25 14.02
CA GLY A 16 -12.66 6.14 13.89
C GLY A 16 -13.19 4.74 14.18
N GLY A 17 -12.87 3.77 13.32
CA GLY A 17 -13.40 2.40 13.42
C GLY A 17 -12.37 1.26 13.39
N SER A 18 -11.18 1.47 12.84
CA SER A 18 -10.05 0.54 12.95
C SER A 18 -8.80 1.24 13.51
N ARG A 19 -7.95 0.47 14.22
CA ARG A 19 -6.66 0.92 14.76
C ARG A 19 -5.55 0.19 14.04
N TRP A 20 -5.24 0.64 12.82
CA TRP A 20 -4.14 0.12 12.03
C TRP A 20 -3.24 1.28 11.57
N ALA A 21 -1.96 1.15 11.86
CA ALA A 21 -0.92 2.06 11.41
C ALA A 21 0.42 1.30 11.37
N GLU A 22 0.98 1.16 10.18
CA GLU A 22 2.31 0.61 9.93
C GLU A 22 3.12 1.65 9.14
N LEU A 23 4.33 1.91 9.61
CA LEU A 23 5.30 2.80 8.97
C LEU A 23 6.61 2.05 8.76
N HIS A 24 7.12 2.09 7.53
CA HIS A 24 8.36 1.41 7.16
C HIS A 24 9.31 2.38 6.49
N THR A 25 10.47 2.61 7.12
CA THR A 25 11.47 3.57 6.62
C THR A 25 12.73 2.85 6.15
N TYR A 26 13.14 3.11 4.91
CA TYR A 26 14.35 2.53 4.34
C TYR A 26 15.09 3.52 3.44
N THR A 27 16.42 3.38 3.38
CA THR A 27 17.30 4.14 2.49
C THR A 27 17.50 3.46 1.13
N THR A 28 16.82 2.33 0.87
CA THR A 28 16.88 1.64 -0.41
C THR A 28 15.50 1.14 -0.81
N PRO A 29 15.18 1.06 -2.13
CA PRO A 29 13.87 0.58 -2.60
C PRO A 29 13.58 -0.90 -2.28
N GLY A 30 14.60 -1.76 -2.22
CA GLY A 30 14.42 -3.21 -2.12
C GLY A 30 13.58 -3.67 -0.91
N PRO A 31 13.87 -3.21 0.32
CA PRO A 31 13.04 -3.51 1.48
C PRO A 31 11.60 -3.00 1.37
N ILE A 32 11.35 -1.82 0.79
CA ILE A 32 10.00 -1.28 0.57
C ILE A 32 9.18 -2.24 -0.29
N LEU A 33 9.76 -2.70 -1.40
CA LEU A 33 9.09 -3.64 -2.31
C LEU A 33 8.71 -4.95 -1.60
N ARG A 34 9.57 -5.50 -0.74
CA ARG A 34 9.25 -6.70 0.05
C ARG A 34 8.11 -6.49 1.04
N VAL A 35 8.03 -5.30 1.64
CA VAL A 35 6.89 -4.96 2.51
C VAL A 35 5.60 -4.87 1.70
N LEU A 36 5.65 -4.23 0.54
CA LEU A 36 4.50 -4.12 -0.37
C LEU A 36 4.01 -5.50 -0.83
N GLU A 37 4.93 -6.41 -1.19
CA GLU A 37 4.62 -7.81 -1.52
C GLU A 37 3.91 -8.52 -0.37
N ARG A 38 4.44 -8.40 0.85
CA ARG A 38 3.83 -9.00 2.07
C ARG A 38 2.43 -8.46 2.31
N LEU A 39 2.23 -7.15 2.18
CA LEU A 39 0.91 -6.52 2.35
C LEU A 39 -0.07 -7.01 1.27
N CYS A 40 0.36 -7.07 0.01
CA CYS A 40 -0.47 -7.53 -1.11
C CYS A 40 -0.76 -9.04 -1.07
N ALA A 41 0.10 -9.84 -0.42
CA ALA A 41 -0.23 -11.24 -0.10
C ALA A 41 -1.49 -11.36 0.77
N ASN A 42 -1.86 -10.26 1.45
CA ASN A 42 -3.15 -10.08 2.11
C ASN A 42 -3.47 -11.23 3.09
N GLU A 43 -2.46 -11.67 3.84
CA GLU A 43 -2.62 -12.70 4.84
C GLU A 43 -3.71 -12.29 5.83
N HIS A 44 -4.67 -13.19 6.06
CA HIS A 44 -5.84 -12.96 6.92
C HIS A 44 -6.79 -11.83 6.46
N GLY A 45 -6.66 -11.31 5.24
CA GLY A 45 -7.58 -10.32 4.68
C GLY A 45 -7.42 -8.90 5.23
N HIS A 46 -6.42 -8.67 6.09
CA HIS A 46 -6.24 -7.39 6.78
C HIS A 46 -5.98 -6.24 5.81
N PHE A 47 -5.08 -6.40 4.84
CA PHE A 47 -4.69 -5.30 3.97
C PHE A 47 -5.84 -4.88 3.06
N ALA A 48 -6.52 -5.84 2.44
CA ALA A 48 -7.70 -5.60 1.61
C ALA A 48 -8.82 -4.94 2.42
N TYR A 49 -9.11 -5.44 3.62
CA TYR A 49 -10.15 -4.89 4.49
C TYR A 49 -9.92 -3.40 4.77
N HIS A 50 -8.70 -3.02 5.16
CA HIS A 50 -8.43 -1.62 5.51
C HIS A 50 -8.37 -0.69 4.30
N THR A 51 -7.78 -1.13 3.19
CA THR A 51 -7.67 -0.31 1.98
C THR A 51 -9.02 -0.12 1.28
N LEU A 52 -9.87 -1.14 1.28
CA LEU A 52 -11.17 -1.09 0.59
C LEU A 52 -12.28 -0.49 1.45
N TRP A 53 -12.34 -0.86 2.74
CA TRP A 53 -13.48 -0.50 3.60
C TRP A 53 -13.23 0.72 4.48
N TYR A 54 -11.99 0.87 4.97
CA TYR A 54 -11.64 1.97 5.87
C TYR A 54 -10.93 3.14 5.18
N GLY A 55 -10.72 3.06 3.87
CA GLY A 55 -10.04 4.10 3.10
C GLY A 55 -8.64 4.37 3.64
N ALA A 56 -7.89 3.31 3.93
CA ALA A 56 -6.54 3.45 4.46
C ALA A 56 -5.66 4.36 3.59
N VAL A 57 -4.83 5.18 4.23
CA VAL A 57 -3.66 5.74 3.59
C VAL A 57 -2.74 4.59 3.21
N PHE A 58 -2.43 4.49 1.93
CA PHE A 58 -1.45 3.56 1.40
C PHE A 58 -0.56 4.33 0.44
N GLY A 59 0.57 4.81 0.95
CA GLY A 59 1.34 5.82 0.26
C GLY A 59 2.82 5.78 0.61
N LEU A 60 3.60 6.39 -0.26
CA LEU A 60 5.05 6.43 -0.17
C LEU A 60 5.51 7.88 -0.06
N TRP A 61 6.17 8.19 1.04
CA TRP A 61 6.86 9.46 1.25
C TRP A 61 8.30 9.35 0.78
N THR A 62 8.74 10.35 0.02
CA THR A 62 10.14 10.52 -0.36
C THR A 62 10.75 11.64 0.47
N ILE A 63 11.84 11.34 1.16
CA ILE A 63 12.52 12.25 2.07
C ILE A 63 13.90 12.62 1.50
N HIS A 64 14.27 13.89 1.56
CA HIS A 64 15.58 14.40 1.17
C HIS A 64 16.12 15.35 2.25
N HIS A 65 17.31 15.07 2.77
CA HIS A 65 17.94 15.84 3.86
C HIS A 65 17.02 16.13 5.06
N GLY A 66 16.10 15.20 5.37
CA GLY A 66 15.15 15.32 6.47
C GLY A 66 13.83 16.02 6.11
N GLU A 67 13.65 16.46 4.87
CA GLU A 67 12.43 17.10 4.39
C GLU A 67 11.62 16.15 3.48
N VAL A 68 10.30 16.18 3.62
CA VAL A 68 9.39 15.50 2.69
C VAL A 68 9.39 16.26 1.38
N VAL A 69 9.81 15.60 0.29
CA VAL A 69 9.85 16.21 -1.05
C VAL A 69 8.76 15.69 -1.98
N ASP A 70 8.19 14.53 -1.67
CA ASP A 70 7.09 13.95 -2.45
C ASP A 70 6.25 12.98 -1.61
N PHE A 71 4.99 12.82 -2.01
CA PHE A 71 4.09 11.79 -1.54
C PHE A 71 3.38 11.15 -2.73
N THR A 72 3.56 9.85 -2.88
CA THR A 72 2.93 9.07 -3.94
C THR A 72 1.86 8.15 -3.35
N ASP A 73 0.62 8.30 -3.82
CA ASP A 73 -0.47 7.36 -3.54
C ASP A 73 -0.22 6.03 -4.28
N LEU A 74 -0.29 4.92 -3.54
CA LEU A 74 0.03 3.59 -4.06
C LEU A 74 -1.21 2.79 -4.51
N HIS A 75 -2.43 3.23 -4.20
CA HIS A 75 -3.66 2.52 -4.62
C HIS A 75 -3.74 2.24 -6.13
N PRO A 76 -3.37 3.17 -7.04
CA PRO A 76 -3.46 2.92 -8.48
C PRO A 76 -2.57 1.78 -8.99
N TYR A 77 -1.57 1.38 -8.19
CA TYR A 77 -0.59 0.35 -8.52
C TYR A 77 -0.92 -1.01 -7.93
N VAL A 78 -2.08 -1.14 -7.26
CA VAL A 78 -2.54 -2.42 -6.74
C VAL A 78 -3.81 -2.84 -7.45
N ARG A 79 -3.80 -4.08 -7.92
CA ARG A 79 -4.93 -4.74 -8.56
C ARG A 79 -5.53 -5.75 -7.59
N VAL A 80 -6.85 -5.87 -7.61
CA VAL A 80 -7.59 -6.85 -6.80
C VAL A 80 -8.37 -7.74 -7.74
N ASP A 81 -8.22 -9.05 -7.57
CA ASP A 81 -9.00 -10.05 -8.30
C ASP A 81 -10.27 -10.39 -7.51
N LEU A 82 -11.43 -9.96 -8.02
CA LEU A 82 -12.75 -10.23 -7.46
C LEU A 82 -13.40 -11.49 -8.06
N ARG A 83 -12.61 -12.37 -8.68
CA ARG A 83 -13.05 -13.60 -9.37
C ARG A 83 -14.11 -13.32 -10.44
N GLU A 84 -15.37 -13.50 -10.09
CA GLU A 84 -16.52 -13.39 -11.00
C GLU A 84 -16.72 -11.97 -11.52
N HIS A 85 -16.16 -10.97 -10.84
CA HIS A 85 -16.24 -9.56 -11.22
C HIS A 85 -14.97 -9.05 -11.93
N GLY A 86 -13.99 -9.92 -12.13
CA GLY A 86 -12.74 -9.59 -12.80
C GLY A 86 -11.73 -8.83 -11.93
N VAL A 87 -10.74 -8.25 -12.58
CA VAL A 87 -9.63 -7.53 -11.93
C VAL A 87 -9.90 -6.03 -11.95
N ILE A 88 -9.87 -5.41 -10.77
CA ILE A 88 -10.08 -3.98 -10.56
C ILE A 88 -8.84 -3.32 -9.96
N ARG A 89 -8.72 -2.00 -10.06
CA ARG A 89 -7.70 -1.24 -9.31
C ARG A 89 -8.29 -0.70 -8.00
N LEU A 90 -7.45 -0.54 -6.97
CA LEU A 90 -7.90 -0.02 -5.68
C LEU A 90 -8.37 1.44 -5.73
N ASP A 91 -7.86 2.25 -6.65
CA ASP A 91 -8.18 3.68 -6.78
C ASP A 91 -9.51 3.95 -7.50
N GLN A 92 -10.11 2.93 -8.13
CA GLN A 92 -11.34 3.08 -8.88
C GLN A 92 -12.56 3.08 -7.93
N ARG A 93 -13.33 4.16 -7.92
CA ARG A 93 -14.59 4.28 -7.15
C ARG A 93 -15.59 3.16 -7.44
N GLU A 94 -15.59 2.63 -8.67
CA GLU A 94 -16.45 1.52 -9.10
C GLU A 94 -16.13 0.20 -8.35
N SER A 95 -14.89 0.06 -7.87
CA SER A 95 -14.43 -1.06 -7.05
C SER A 95 -15.18 -1.16 -5.72
N GLN A 96 -15.53 -0.01 -5.11
CA GLN A 96 -16.23 0.03 -3.83
C GLN A 96 -17.67 -0.47 -3.98
N ALA A 97 -18.36 -0.08 -5.06
CA ALA A 97 -19.72 -0.55 -5.35
C ALA A 97 -19.76 -2.05 -5.75
N ALA A 98 -18.71 -2.57 -6.37
CA ALA A 98 -18.58 -4.00 -6.66
C ALA A 98 -18.27 -4.85 -5.41
N LEU A 99 -17.76 -4.23 -4.34
CA LEU A 99 -17.43 -4.87 -3.06
C LEU A 99 -18.57 -4.81 -2.03
N ASP A 100 -19.61 -4.02 -2.29
CA ASP A 100 -20.91 -4.00 -1.58
C ASP A 100 -21.71 -5.30 -1.83
N PHE A 101 -21.06 -6.46 -1.70
CA PHE A 101 -21.72 -7.75 -1.66
C PHE A 101 -22.63 -7.81 -0.42
N ASN A 102 -23.92 -7.57 -0.64
CA ASN A 102 -25.08 -7.90 0.18
C ASN A 102 -25.03 -7.67 1.72
N ASP A 103 -26.02 -6.89 2.12
CA ASP A 103 -26.56 -6.48 3.42
C ASP A 103 -26.88 -7.60 4.47
N GLU A 104 -26.39 -8.84 4.33
CA GLU A 104 -26.82 -9.96 5.19
C GLU A 104 -25.71 -10.71 5.94
N ALA A 105 -24.67 -10.01 6.38
CA ALA A 105 -23.67 -10.58 7.29
C ALA A 105 -23.41 -9.68 8.51
N GLU A 106 -24.47 -9.24 9.19
CA GLU A 106 -24.36 -9.10 10.64
C GLU A 106 -24.02 -10.49 11.21
N ARG A 107 -22.73 -10.77 11.43
CA ARG A 107 -22.19 -11.58 12.54
C ARG A 107 -20.76 -12.04 12.25
N ALA A 108 -19.85 -11.40 12.98
CA ALA A 108 -18.53 -11.86 13.40
C ALA A 108 -17.53 -12.23 12.30
N ASP A 109 -16.42 -11.49 12.30
CA ASP A 109 -15.15 -11.74 11.59
C ASP A 109 -15.02 -11.20 10.14
N ASP A 110 -15.37 -9.92 9.95
CA ASP A 110 -15.22 -9.14 8.70
C ASP A 110 -13.81 -9.19 8.07
N LEU A 111 -12.76 -9.49 8.85
CA LEU A 111 -11.40 -9.65 8.35
C LEU A 111 -11.27 -10.89 7.44
N TYR A 112 -11.90 -12.00 7.80
CA TYR A 112 -11.84 -13.23 7.01
C TYR A 112 -12.67 -13.15 5.74
N ARG A 113 -13.66 -12.25 5.70
CA ARG A 113 -14.43 -11.96 4.48
C ARG A 113 -13.53 -11.55 3.32
N TYR A 114 -12.36 -10.97 3.57
CA TYR A 114 -11.42 -10.52 2.54
C TYR A 114 -10.17 -11.38 2.43
N ALA A 115 -10.03 -12.44 3.24
CA ALA A 115 -8.87 -13.33 3.21
C ALA A 115 -8.73 -14.10 1.88
N TRP A 116 -9.82 -14.20 1.10
CA TRP A 116 -9.77 -14.81 -0.23
C TRP A 116 -9.36 -13.84 -1.34
N LEU A 117 -9.32 -12.52 -1.06
CA LEU A 117 -8.92 -11.52 -2.06
C LEU A 117 -7.42 -11.62 -2.29
N ARG A 118 -7.06 -11.83 -3.56
CA ARG A 118 -5.68 -11.74 -4.01
C ARG A 118 -5.42 -10.34 -4.53
N MET A 119 -4.40 -9.70 -3.98
CA MET A 119 -3.96 -8.38 -4.41
C MET A 119 -2.62 -8.51 -5.11
N GLU A 120 -2.47 -7.84 -6.24
CA GLU A 120 -1.27 -7.90 -7.06
C GLU A 120 -0.69 -6.51 -7.23
N LEU A 121 0.59 -6.39 -6.89
CA LEU A 121 1.37 -5.18 -6.99
C LEU A 121 1.90 -5.01 -8.41
N ASP A 122 1.72 -3.84 -9.02
CA ASP A 122 2.44 -3.44 -10.23
C ASP A 122 3.88 -3.02 -9.86
N GLU A 123 4.69 -4.03 -9.51
CA GLU A 123 6.05 -3.85 -9.02
C GLU A 123 6.92 -3.06 -10.00
N ARG A 124 6.72 -3.27 -11.31
CA ARG A 124 7.44 -2.56 -12.36
C ARG A 124 7.14 -1.06 -12.30
N ALA A 125 5.87 -0.68 -12.19
CA ALA A 125 5.50 0.72 -12.09
C ALA A 125 6.09 1.37 -10.82
N ILE A 126 6.01 0.67 -9.67
CA ILE A 126 6.52 1.19 -8.40
C ILE A 126 8.05 1.32 -8.39
N ARG A 127 8.78 0.39 -9.03
CA ARG A 127 10.24 0.52 -9.18
C ARG A 127 10.65 1.80 -9.91
N HIS A 128 9.81 2.31 -10.83
CA HIS A 128 10.06 3.58 -11.50
C HIS A 128 9.79 4.80 -10.60
N LEU A 129 8.98 4.65 -9.54
CA LEU A 129 8.71 5.70 -8.54
C LEU A 129 9.82 5.80 -7.48
N LEU A 130 10.61 4.73 -7.33
CA LEU A 130 11.65 4.59 -6.31
C LEU A 130 13.05 4.66 -6.92
N PRO A 131 13.56 5.85 -7.30
CA PRO A 131 14.92 5.94 -7.80
C PRO A 131 15.93 5.39 -6.76
N PRO A 132 17.01 4.74 -7.18
CA PRO A 132 18.06 4.36 -6.23
C PRO A 132 18.58 5.62 -5.54
N LEU A 133 18.89 5.54 -4.25
CA LEU A 133 19.65 6.62 -3.61
C LEU A 133 21.10 6.52 -4.09
N PRO A 134 21.81 7.64 -4.28
CA PRO A 134 23.23 7.62 -4.55
C PRO A 134 23.86 6.98 -3.33
N ASP A 135 24.88 6.16 -3.56
CA ASP A 135 25.70 5.68 -2.47
C ASP A 135 26.12 6.90 -1.65
N ALA A 136 25.79 6.89 -0.35
CA ALA A 136 26.21 7.93 0.57
C ALA A 136 27.70 8.13 0.32
N GLU A 137 28.08 9.31 -0.17
CA GLU A 137 29.45 9.59 -0.57
C GLU A 137 30.37 9.05 0.53
N ALA A 138 31.23 8.10 0.16
CA ALA A 138 32.20 7.54 1.08
C ALA A 138 32.87 8.73 1.80
N PRO A 139 32.93 8.74 3.14
CA PRO A 139 33.40 9.91 3.86
C PRO A 139 34.76 10.32 3.31
N ALA A 140 34.86 11.59 2.89
CA ALA A 140 36.09 12.17 2.40
C ALA A 140 37.20 11.85 3.42
N ARG A 141 38.19 11.06 3.00
CA ARG A 141 39.35 10.70 3.80
C ARG A 141 40.25 11.89 4.03
#